data_AF-F2AM17-F1
#
_entry.id   AF-F2AM17-F1
#
_cell.length_a   1.000
_cell.length_b   1.000
_cell.length_c   1.000
_cell.angle_alpha   90.00
_cell.angle_beta   90.00
_cell.angle_gamma   90.00
#
_symmetry.space_group_name_H-M   'P 1'
#
loop_
_entity.id
_entity.type
_entity.pdbx_description
1 polymer ?
#
loop_
_entity_poly.entity_id
_entity_poly.type
_entity_poly.pdbx_seq_one_letter_code
_entity_poly.pdbx_strand_id
1 'polypeptide(L)'
;MKSAFRDFINDRLSNRLKSALQGVDSDIQSSTSESVSEHQDDGIVTTTEEIEGFHIVRAILAKHIPIKRVVMRDTKSYCGVLLDDNNRKPICRLHFNSGQKYIGTFDTDKNETRNPIDQLEAIYEFEKQIIDSVNAYDGNAEPRDEATE
;
A
#
# COMPACT_ATOMS: atom_id res chain seq x y z
N MET A 1 -32.84 33.70 7.36
CA MET A 1 -31.39 33.47 7.11
C MET A 1 -30.96 32.03 7.46
N LYS A 2 -31.68 31.00 6.98
CA LYS A 2 -31.29 29.58 7.11
C LYS A 2 -31.49 28.77 5.81
N SER A 3 -32.12 29.35 4.78
CA SER A 3 -32.26 28.75 3.43
C SER A 3 -31.01 28.95 2.59
N ALA A 4 -30.46 30.18 2.57
CA ALA A 4 -29.33 30.54 1.71
C ALA A 4 -28.07 29.67 1.89
N PHE A 5 -27.85 29.08 3.07
CA PHE A 5 -26.72 28.19 3.31
C PHE A 5 -26.95 26.78 2.76
N ARG A 6 -28.21 26.30 2.77
CA ARG A 6 -28.59 25.03 2.11
C ARG A 6 -28.56 25.17 0.60
N ASP A 7 -29.04 26.31 0.10
CA ASP A 7 -29.01 26.63 -1.33
C ASP A 7 -27.56 26.69 -1.84
N PHE A 8 -26.62 27.25 -1.05
CA PHE A 8 -25.19 27.27 -1.35
C PHE A 8 -24.54 25.87 -1.41
N ILE A 9 -24.90 24.97 -0.48
CA ILE A 9 -24.36 23.59 -0.48
C ILE A 9 -24.87 22.81 -1.69
N ASN A 10 -26.15 22.99 -2.06
CA ASN A 10 -26.75 22.29 -3.18
C ASN A 10 -26.19 22.78 -4.53
N ASP A 11 -25.87 24.07 -4.62
CA ASP A 11 -25.26 24.67 -5.80
C ASP A 11 -23.80 24.19 -6.00
N ARG A 12 -23.05 24.00 -4.90
CA ARG A 12 -21.69 23.44 -4.96
C ARG A 12 -21.68 21.97 -5.37
N LEU A 13 -22.68 21.20 -4.95
CA LEU A 13 -22.84 19.79 -5.30
C LEU A 13 -23.23 19.63 -6.79
N SER A 14 -24.17 20.46 -7.25
CA SER A 14 -24.60 20.47 -8.65
C SER A 14 -23.48 20.89 -9.61
N ASN A 15 -22.67 21.89 -9.24
CA ASN A 15 -21.56 22.35 -10.07
C ASN A 15 -20.45 21.30 -10.20
N ARG A 16 -20.17 20.51 -9.14
CA ARG A 16 -19.22 19.39 -9.22
C ARG A 16 -19.72 18.25 -10.11
N LEU A 17 -21.00 17.90 -10.00
CA LEU A 17 -21.60 16.85 -10.83
C LEU A 17 -21.61 17.26 -12.32
N LYS A 18 -21.94 18.53 -12.59
CA LYS A 18 -21.94 19.09 -13.95
C LYS A 18 -20.53 19.21 -14.52
N SER A 19 -19.53 19.53 -13.69
CA SER A 19 -18.12 19.59 -14.09
C SER A 19 -17.53 18.21 -14.40
N ALA A 20 -18.04 17.13 -13.80
CA ALA A 20 -17.61 15.76 -14.08
C ALA A 20 -18.19 15.20 -15.38
N LEU A 21 -19.35 15.70 -15.83
CA LEU A 21 -20.01 15.26 -17.08
C LEU A 21 -19.46 15.94 -18.34
N GLN A 22 -18.66 17.00 -18.20
CA GLN A 22 -18.28 17.87 -19.32
C GLN A 22 -16.77 17.88 -19.63
N GLY A 23 -16.01 16.96 -19.04
CA GLY A 23 -14.55 16.90 -19.13
C GLY A 23 -14.00 15.53 -19.55
N VAL A 24 -14.64 14.89 -20.52
CA VAL A 24 -14.01 13.81 -21.30
C VAL A 24 -13.70 14.36 -22.69
N ASP A 25 -12.51 14.93 -22.85
CA ASP A 25 -11.64 14.69 -24.01
C ASP A 25 -10.31 15.45 -23.88
N SER A 26 -9.27 14.75 -24.33
CA SER A 26 -7.92 15.23 -24.68
C SER A 26 -6.84 15.32 -23.59
N ASP A 27 -6.03 14.25 -23.58
CA ASP A 27 -4.56 14.25 -23.64
C ASP A 27 -3.78 15.22 -22.73
N ILE A 28 -3.06 14.68 -21.72
CA ILE A 28 -1.61 14.87 -21.57
C ILE A 28 -0.99 13.63 -20.89
N GLN A 29 -0.07 12.99 -21.63
CA GLN A 29 0.87 11.98 -21.16
C GLN A 29 1.74 12.51 -20.00
N SER A 30 1.83 11.74 -18.91
CA SER A 30 3.00 11.77 -18.05
C SER A 30 3.24 10.37 -17.50
N SER A 31 4.29 9.76 -18.02
CA SER A 31 4.83 8.46 -17.67
C SER A 31 5.21 8.41 -16.19
N THR A 32 4.33 7.86 -15.37
CA THR A 32 4.72 7.15 -14.16
C THR A 32 3.85 5.91 -14.14
N SER A 33 4.48 4.78 -14.39
CA SER A 33 3.88 3.46 -14.34
C SER A 33 3.41 3.18 -12.91
N GLU A 34 2.25 3.72 -12.54
CA GLU A 34 1.38 3.09 -11.56
C GLU A 34 0.77 1.89 -12.29
N SER A 35 1.40 0.73 -12.10
CA SER A 35 0.72 -0.53 -12.29
C SER A 35 -0.37 -0.64 -11.22
N VAL A 36 -1.48 0.06 -11.45
CA VAL A 36 -2.75 -0.27 -10.80
C VAL A 36 -3.13 -1.63 -11.37
N SER A 37 -2.71 -2.69 -10.68
CA SER A 37 -3.26 -4.02 -10.94
C SER A 37 -4.78 -3.90 -10.80
N GLU A 38 -5.48 -4.15 -11.91
CA GLU A 38 -6.92 -4.35 -11.94
C GLU A 38 -7.26 -5.49 -10.97
N HIS A 39 -7.68 -5.13 -9.76
CA HIS A 39 -8.23 -6.11 -8.84
C HIS A 39 -9.60 -6.53 -9.36
N GLN A 40 -9.65 -7.75 -9.90
CA GLN A 40 -10.88 -8.50 -10.09
C GLN A 40 -11.66 -8.50 -8.77
N ASP A 41 -12.95 -8.20 -8.87
CA ASP A 41 -13.91 -8.14 -7.75
C ASP A 41 -14.12 -9.53 -7.14
N ASP A 42 -13.16 -9.96 -6.33
CA ASP A 42 -13.10 -11.28 -5.66
C ASP A 42 -13.57 -11.20 -4.19
N GLY A 43 -14.23 -10.09 -3.82
CA GLY A 43 -14.65 -9.76 -2.45
C GLY A 43 -13.50 -9.31 -1.53
N ILE A 44 -12.33 -9.02 -2.09
CA ILE A 44 -11.18 -8.45 -1.37
C ILE A 44 -11.36 -6.93 -1.38
N VAL A 45 -11.69 -6.37 -0.21
CA VAL A 45 -11.87 -4.92 -0.04
C VAL A 45 -10.69 -4.39 0.75
N THR A 46 -9.74 -3.78 0.05
CA THR A 46 -8.64 -3.08 0.70
C THR A 46 -9.19 -1.90 1.48
N THR A 47 -9.05 -1.96 2.80
CA THR A 47 -9.55 -0.97 3.73
C THR A 47 -8.62 0.24 3.81
N THR A 48 -9.15 1.38 4.25
CA THR A 48 -8.35 2.60 4.45
C THR A 48 -7.20 2.35 5.43
N GLU A 49 -7.43 1.56 6.48
CA GLU A 49 -6.41 1.24 7.48
C GLU A 49 -5.26 0.41 6.89
N GLU A 50 -5.54 -0.50 5.96
CA GLU A 50 -4.52 -1.28 5.27
C GLU A 50 -3.66 -0.40 4.37
N ILE A 51 -4.27 0.56 3.67
CA ILE A 51 -3.55 1.55 2.86
C ILE A 51 -2.65 2.41 3.75
N GLU A 52 -3.16 2.89 4.88
CA GLU A 52 -2.39 3.68 5.85
C GLU A 52 -1.23 2.87 6.45
N GLY A 53 -1.48 1.63 6.87
CA GLY A 53 -0.45 0.71 7.36
C GLY A 53 0.63 0.44 6.30
N PHE A 54 0.23 0.21 5.05
CA PHE A 54 1.16 0.08 3.92
C PHE A 54 1.99 1.34 3.73
N HIS A 55 1.40 2.54 3.85
CA HIS A 55 2.11 3.81 3.74
C HIS A 55 3.15 3.98 4.84
N ILE A 56 2.87 3.55 6.07
CA ILE A 56 3.83 3.56 7.17
C ILE A 56 5.01 2.64 6.86
N VAL A 57 4.75 1.40 6.46
CA VAL A 57 5.82 0.45 6.07
C VAL A 57 6.65 1.00 4.91
N ARG A 58 5.99 1.57 3.90
CA ARG A 58 6.65 2.18 2.75
C ARG A 58 7.49 3.40 3.12
N ALA A 59 7.05 4.19 4.10
CA ALA A 59 7.81 5.33 4.62
C ALA A 59 9.06 4.90 5.41
N ILE A 60 8.95 3.84 6.22
CA ILE A 60 10.11 3.22 6.91
C ILE A 60 11.16 2.79 5.88
N LEU A 61 10.73 2.10 4.82
CA LEU A 61 11.62 1.56 3.79
C LEU A 61 12.17 2.60 2.80
N ALA A 62 11.58 3.79 2.72
CA ALA A 62 11.94 4.82 1.73
C ALA A 62 13.40 5.29 1.83
N LYS A 63 14.04 5.13 3.00
CA LYS A 63 15.46 5.45 3.21
C LYS A 63 16.42 4.32 2.83
N HIS A 64 15.89 3.10 2.62
CA HIS A 64 16.68 1.89 2.43
C HIS A 64 16.62 1.37 0.99
N ILE A 65 15.46 1.46 0.35
CA ILE A 65 15.24 0.98 -1.02
C ILE A 65 14.35 1.94 -1.82
N PRO A 66 14.42 1.88 -3.17
CA PRO A 66 13.49 2.61 -4.01
C PRO A 66 12.03 2.23 -3.69
N ILE A 67 11.19 3.23 -3.43
CA ILE A 67 9.78 3.07 -3.03
C ILE A 67 8.99 2.20 -4.01
N LYS A 68 9.31 2.27 -5.31
CA LYS A 68 8.67 1.48 -6.38
C LYS A 68 8.80 -0.03 -6.19
N ARG A 69 9.79 -0.50 -5.42
CA ARG A 69 10.02 -1.91 -5.13
C ARG A 69 9.11 -2.45 -4.02
N VAL A 70 8.46 -1.57 -3.26
CA VAL A 70 7.57 -1.96 -2.15
C VAL A 70 6.15 -2.00 -2.68
N VAL A 71 5.60 -3.20 -2.81
CA VAL A 71 4.32 -3.47 -3.46
C VAL A 71 3.32 -4.00 -2.45
N MET A 72 2.11 -3.44 -2.47
CA MET A 72 0.98 -3.90 -1.67
C MET A 72 0.23 -4.99 -2.45
N ARG A 73 -0.05 -6.12 -1.80
CA ARG A 73 -0.82 -7.22 -2.37
C ARG A 73 -1.84 -7.72 -1.37
N ASP A 74 -3.09 -7.38 -1.62
CA ASP A 74 -4.18 -7.72 -0.72
C ASP A 74 -4.68 -9.15 -0.92
N THR A 75 -5.11 -9.78 0.16
CA THR A 75 -5.66 -11.14 0.19
C THR A 75 -6.83 -11.21 1.16
N LYS A 76 -7.67 -12.23 1.06
CA LYS A 76 -8.83 -12.41 1.96
C LYS A 76 -8.49 -12.46 3.45
N SER A 77 -7.26 -12.82 3.80
CA SER A 77 -6.84 -13.02 5.20
C SER A 77 -5.94 -11.90 5.72
N TYR A 78 -5.23 -11.20 4.84
CA TYR A 78 -4.25 -10.17 5.19
C TYR A 78 -3.87 -9.32 3.98
N CYS A 79 -3.40 -8.10 4.25
CA CYS A 79 -2.73 -7.26 3.27
C CYS A 79 -1.21 -7.52 3.30
N GLY A 80 -0.66 -8.06 2.21
CA GLY A 80 0.76 -8.38 2.08
C GLY A 80 1.57 -7.18 1.61
N VAL A 81 2.75 -6.96 2.21
CA VAL A 81 3.74 -6.02 1.70
C VAL A 81 4.93 -6.82 1.17
N LEU A 82 5.20 -6.70 -0.12
CA LEU A 82 6.16 -7.51 -0.85
C LEU A 82 7.28 -6.65 -1.42
N LEU A 83 8.47 -7.23 -1.53
CA LEU A 83 9.57 -6.67 -2.30
C LEU A 83 9.49 -7.17 -3.75
N ASP A 84 9.58 -6.25 -4.71
CA ASP A 84 9.59 -6.51 -6.16
C ASP A 84 8.34 -7.27 -6.68
N ASP A 85 7.17 -7.06 -6.07
CA ASP A 85 5.94 -7.84 -6.32
C ASP A 85 6.15 -9.37 -6.30
N ASN A 86 7.07 -9.85 -5.46
CA ASN A 86 7.42 -11.26 -5.41
C ASN A 86 6.92 -11.92 -4.12
N ASN A 87 6.01 -12.89 -4.24
CA ASN A 87 5.48 -13.65 -3.12
C ASN A 87 6.54 -14.45 -2.32
N ARG A 88 7.74 -14.65 -2.88
CA ARG A 88 8.89 -15.28 -2.20
C ARG A 88 9.77 -14.28 -1.43
N LYS A 89 9.47 -12.99 -1.53
CA LYS A 89 10.13 -11.89 -0.82
C LYS A 89 9.12 -11.06 0.00
N PRO A 90 8.35 -11.67 0.91
CA PRO A 90 7.45 -10.91 1.77
C PRO A 90 8.25 -10.08 2.79
N ILE A 91 7.89 -8.80 2.93
CA ILE A 91 8.50 -7.88 3.90
C ILE A 91 7.75 -7.95 5.22
N CYS A 92 6.43 -7.81 5.17
CA CYS A 92 5.53 -8.00 6.30
C CYS A 92 4.10 -8.31 5.83
N ARG A 93 3.23 -8.72 6.75
CA ARG A 93 1.80 -8.93 6.51
C ARG A 93 0.99 -8.12 7.51
N LEU A 94 0.01 -7.36 7.04
CA LEU A 94 -0.90 -6.58 7.86
C LEU A 94 -2.22 -7.36 8.01
N HIS A 95 -2.54 -7.76 9.22
CA HIS A 95 -3.75 -8.53 9.53
C HIS A 95 -4.74 -7.61 10.27
N PHE A 96 -5.51 -6.82 9.52
CA PHE A 96 -6.47 -5.85 10.08
C PHE A 96 -7.94 -6.30 9.97
N ASN A 97 -8.17 -7.49 9.42
CA ASN A 97 -9.50 -8.06 9.18
C ASN A 97 -10.23 -8.54 10.45
N SER A 98 -9.59 -8.50 11.62
CA SER A 98 -10.14 -8.95 12.91
C SER A 98 -10.22 -7.83 13.93
N GLY A 99 -10.99 -8.04 15.01
CA GLY A 99 -11.13 -7.05 16.09
C GLY A 99 -9.81 -6.66 16.76
N GLN A 100 -8.82 -7.58 16.81
CA GLN A 100 -7.42 -7.27 17.13
C GLN A 100 -6.62 -7.18 15.84
N LYS A 101 -5.79 -6.15 15.72
CA LYS A 101 -4.86 -5.96 14.60
C LYS A 101 -3.53 -6.66 14.89
N TYR A 102 -2.91 -7.21 13.86
CA TYR A 102 -1.58 -7.81 13.97
C TYR A 102 -0.67 -7.40 12.80
N ILE A 103 0.62 -7.34 13.08
CA ILE A 103 1.68 -7.28 12.08
C ILE A 103 2.46 -8.60 12.07
N GLY A 104 2.46 -9.25 10.91
CA GLY A 104 3.28 -10.41 10.60
C GLY A 104 4.68 -9.97 10.18
N THR A 105 5.69 -10.27 10.98
CA THR A 105 7.11 -10.04 10.66
C THR A 105 7.79 -11.37 10.33
N PHE A 106 8.83 -11.34 9.50
CA PHE A 106 9.60 -12.54 9.13
C PHE A 106 10.94 -12.58 9.84
N ASP A 107 11.36 -13.77 10.26
CA ASP A 107 12.71 -14.02 10.75
C ASP A 107 13.66 -14.43 9.60
N THR A 108 14.93 -14.69 9.94
CA THR A 108 15.97 -15.15 8.99
C THR A 108 15.61 -16.47 8.30
N ASP A 109 14.84 -17.33 8.98
CA ASP A 109 14.38 -18.63 8.48
C ASP A 109 13.06 -18.51 7.69
N LYS A 110 12.57 -17.29 7.48
CA LYS A 110 11.31 -16.94 6.78
C LYS A 110 10.06 -17.43 7.50
N ASN A 111 10.13 -17.67 8.80
CA ASN A 111 8.95 -17.94 9.61
C ASN A 111 8.23 -16.63 9.93
N GLU A 112 6.91 -16.63 9.78
CA GLU A 112 6.07 -15.50 10.15
C GLU A 112 5.77 -15.52 11.65
N THR A 113 6.04 -14.41 12.32
CA THR A 113 5.59 -14.14 13.69
C THR A 113 4.50 -13.07 13.67
N ARG A 114 3.33 -13.38 14.24
CA ARG A 114 2.22 -12.41 14.36
C ARG A 114 2.33 -11.64 15.67
N ASN A 115 2.56 -10.34 15.58
CA ASN A 115 2.65 -9.45 16.72
C ASN A 115 1.37 -8.61 16.83
N PRO A 116 0.67 -8.61 17.98
CA PRO A 116 -0.50 -7.76 18.17
C PRO A 116 -0.10 -6.29 18.16
N ILE A 117 -0.92 -5.47 17.53
CA ILE A 117 -0.80 -4.00 17.59
C ILE A 117 -2.16 -3.39 17.92
N ASP A 118 -2.14 -2.33 18.72
CA ASP A 118 -3.35 -1.63 19.13
C ASP A 118 -3.65 -0.44 18.20
N GLN A 119 -2.60 0.23 17.71
CA GLN A 119 -2.69 1.37 16.78
C GLN A 119 -1.70 1.20 15.61
N LEU A 120 -1.93 1.92 14.50
CA LEU A 120 -1.09 1.80 13.30
C LEU A 120 0.33 2.33 13.55
N GLU A 121 0.49 3.28 14.46
CA GLU A 121 1.79 3.84 14.86
C GLU A 121 2.72 2.78 15.47
N ALA A 122 2.16 1.71 16.06
CA ALA A 122 2.96 0.62 16.61
C ALA A 122 3.75 -0.15 15.53
N ILE A 123 3.44 0.04 14.23
CA ILE A 123 4.23 -0.52 13.12
C ILE A 123 5.70 -0.05 13.20
N TYR A 124 5.97 1.17 13.69
CA TYR A 124 7.33 1.68 13.86
C TYR A 124 8.16 0.87 14.86
N GLU A 125 7.53 0.19 15.83
CA GLU A 125 8.24 -0.68 16.78
C GLU A 125 8.87 -1.90 16.10
N PHE A 126 8.39 -2.25 14.89
CA PHE A 126 8.88 -3.36 14.08
C PHE A 126 9.79 -2.90 12.94
N GLU A 127 10.25 -1.64 12.95
CA GLU A 127 11.12 -1.05 11.92
C GLU A 127 12.35 -1.93 11.64
N LYS A 128 13.01 -2.42 12.70
CA LYS A 128 14.19 -3.27 12.57
C LYS A 128 13.87 -4.55 11.78
N GLN A 129 12.79 -5.23 12.12
CA GLN A 129 12.36 -6.47 11.47
C GLN A 129 11.98 -6.22 10.00
N ILE A 130 11.29 -5.12 9.71
CA ILE A 130 10.92 -4.71 8.36
C ILE A 130 12.17 -4.48 7.49
N ILE A 131 13.16 -3.76 8.03
CA ILE A 131 14.43 -3.50 7.34
C ILE A 131 15.24 -4.78 7.16
N ASP A 132 15.34 -5.60 8.21
CA ASP A 132 16.06 -6.88 8.17
C ASP A 132 15.47 -7.82 7.12
N SER A 133 14.13 -7.88 6.96
CA SER A 133 13.47 -8.64 5.90
C SER A 133 13.94 -8.21 4.51
N VAL A 134 14.02 -6.90 4.23
CA VAL A 134 14.48 -6.40 2.93
C VAL A 134 15.96 -6.73 2.71
N ASN A 135 16.79 -6.51 3.74
CA ASN A 135 18.22 -6.81 3.67
C ASN A 135 18.49 -8.29 3.41
N ALA A 136 17.68 -9.20 3.95
CA ALA A 136 17.80 -10.64 3.69
C ALA A 136 17.58 -11.02 2.22
N TYR A 137 16.80 -10.22 1.48
CA TYR A 137 16.55 -10.45 0.05
C TYR A 137 17.49 -9.67 -0.87
N ASP A 138 17.82 -8.41 -0.53
CA ASP A 138 18.71 -7.56 -1.32
C ASP A 138 20.20 -7.85 -1.07
N GLY A 139 20.57 -8.24 0.15
CA GLY A 139 21.93 -8.68 0.48
C GLY A 139 22.34 -10.02 -0.17
N ASN A 140 21.37 -10.75 -0.73
CA ASN A 140 21.56 -11.97 -1.52
C ASN A 140 21.31 -11.77 -3.02
N ALA A 141 21.13 -10.52 -3.48
CA ALA A 141 21.01 -10.24 -4.91
C ALA A 141 22.40 -10.17 -5.53
N GLU A 142 22.81 -11.25 -6.22
CA GLU A 142 23.84 -11.11 -7.25
C GLU A 142 23.40 -10.01 -8.25
N PRO A 143 24.34 -9.18 -8.73
CA PRO A 143 24.02 -8.11 -9.65
C PRO A 143 23.40 -8.71 -10.90
N ARG A 144 22.14 -8.36 -11.17
CA ARG A 144 21.54 -8.62 -12.48
C ARG A 144 22.02 -7.51 -13.39
N ASP A 145 23.13 -7.76 -14.07
CA ASP A 145 23.55 -6.99 -15.23
C ASP A 145 22.44 -7.08 -16.29
N GLU A 146 21.66 -6.01 -16.43
CA GLU A 146 20.85 -5.77 -17.62
C GLU A 146 21.79 -5.40 -18.77
N ALA A 147 22.39 -6.41 -19.39
CA ALA A 147 22.95 -6.32 -20.73
C ALA A 147 21.87 -6.76 -21.72
N THR A 148 21.16 -5.79 -22.30
CA THR A 148 20.45 -5.97 -23.57
C THR A 148 20.52 -4.66 -24.34
N GLU A 149 21.55 -4.56 -25.18
CA GLU A 149 21.51 -3.92 -26.51
C GLU A 149 22.26 -4.83 -27.48
#